data_AF-A0A349TBE7-F1
#
_entry.id   AF-A0A349TBE7-F1
#
_cell.length_a   1.000
_cell.length_b   1.000
_cell.length_c   1.000
_cell.angle_alpha   90.00
_cell.angle_beta   90.00
_cell.angle_gamma   90.00
#
_symmetry.space_group_name_H-M   'P 1'
#
loop_
_entity.id
_entity.type
_entity.pdbx_description
1 polymer ?
#
loop_
_entity_poly.entity_id
_entity_poly.type
_entity_poly.pdbx_seq_one_letter_code
_entity_poly.pdbx_strand_id
1 'polypeptide(L)' 'IKGIGRWSAEIYLLFAEGRPDTWPAGDLAVQEGIKRLLELAERPSEKLARKLAEGWSPHRGAMAIFTWHYYDNPAL' A
#
# COMPACT_ATOMS: atom_id res chain seq x y z
N ILE A 1 -12.95 15.52 -8.51
CA ILE A 1 -12.47 15.72 -9.90
C ILE A 1 -12.85 14.48 -10.69
N LYS A 2 -13.64 14.61 -11.78
CA LYS A 2 -14.05 13.44 -12.58
C LYS A 2 -12.80 12.72 -13.09
N GLY A 3 -12.72 11.40 -12.88
CA GLY A 3 -11.56 10.59 -13.24
C GLY A 3 -10.49 10.43 -12.16
N ILE A 4 -10.58 11.14 -11.02
CA ILE A 4 -9.67 10.96 -9.88
C ILE A 4 -10.41 10.24 -8.75
N GLY A 5 -10.14 8.94 -8.64
CA GLY A 5 -10.59 8.10 -7.53
C GLY A 5 -9.66 8.16 -6.33
N ARG A 6 -10.01 7.44 -5.25
CA ARG A 6 -9.22 7.41 -4.02
C ARG A 6 -7.79 6.92 -4.25
N TRP A 7 -7.63 5.82 -4.98
CA TRP A 7 -6.31 5.28 -5.30
C TRP A 7 -5.44 6.33 -6.03
N SER A 8 -5.99 7.00 -7.06
CA SER A 8 -5.26 8.05 -7.79
C SER A 8 -4.83 9.20 -6.89
N ALA A 9 -5.68 9.61 -5.95
CA ALA A 9 -5.32 10.63 -4.98
C ALA A 9 -4.21 10.16 -4.02
N GLU A 10 -4.26 8.91 -3.55
CA GLU A 10 -3.23 8.34 -2.67
C GLU A 10 -1.88 8.22 -3.39
N ILE A 11 -1.85 7.83 -4.67
CA ILE A 11 -0.63 7.82 -5.49
C ILE A 11 -0.08 9.24 -5.67
N TYR A 12 -0.94 10.21 -5.98
CA TYR A 12 -0.52 11.60 -6.12
C TYR A 12 0.08 12.15 -4.81
N LEU A 13 -0.60 11.92 -3.68
CA LEU A 13 -0.12 12.37 -2.37
C LEU A 13 1.24 11.72 -2.00
N LEU A 14 1.44 10.45 -2.37
CA LEU A 14 2.69 9.75 -2.08
C LEU A 14 3.86 10.27 -2.92
N PHE A 15 3.69 10.44 -4.24
CA PHE A 15 4.80 10.74 -5.15
C PHE A 15 4.94 12.21 -5.55
N ALA A 16 3.83 12.91 -5.81
CA ALA A 16 3.89 14.31 -6.23
C ALA A 16 4.03 15.25 -5.02
N GLU A 17 3.29 14.98 -3.94
CA GLU A 17 3.33 15.81 -2.72
C GLU A 17 4.30 15.27 -1.66
N GLY A 18 4.87 14.08 -1.85
CA GLY A 18 5.85 13.49 -0.94
C GLY A 18 5.31 13.22 0.47
N ARG A 19 4.00 12.98 0.65
CA ARG A 19 3.41 12.77 1.97
C ARG A 19 3.82 11.41 2.56
N PRO A 20 4.60 11.38 3.64
CA PRO A 20 5.26 10.16 4.12
C PRO A 20 4.32 9.13 4.74
N ASP A 21 3.12 9.56 5.18
CA ASP A 21 2.15 8.70 5.85
C ASP A 21 0.92 8.35 4.98
N THR A 22 1.13 8.27 3.67
CA THR A 22 0.09 7.90 2.69
C THR A 22 0.14 6.40 2.39
N TRP A 23 -1.02 5.76 2.32
CA TRP A 23 -1.12 4.30 2.13
C TRP A 23 -2.14 3.93 1.04
N PRO A 24 -1.69 3.40 -0.12
CA PRO A 24 -2.57 3.06 -1.24
C PRO A 24 -3.21 1.68 -1.04
N ALA A 25 -4.03 1.50 -0.01
CA ALA A 25 -4.59 0.19 0.36
C ALA A 25 -5.46 -0.48 -0.70
N GLY A 26 -5.99 0.30 -1.66
CA GLY A 26 -6.78 -0.22 -2.78
C GLY A 26 -5.92 -0.81 -3.91
N ASP A 27 -4.61 -0.67 -3.83
CA ASP A 27 -3.67 -1.18 -4.82
C ASP A 27 -3.53 -2.70 -4.72
N LEU A 28 -3.75 -3.41 -5.84
CA LEU A 28 -3.76 -4.87 -5.86
C LEU A 28 -2.37 -5.48 -5.67
N ALA A 29 -1.31 -4.80 -6.13
CA ALA A 29 0.06 -5.25 -5.92
C ALA A 29 0.47 -5.07 -4.45
N VAL A 30 0.07 -3.96 -3.82
CA VAL A 30 0.25 -3.78 -2.37
C VAL A 30 -0.51 -4.84 -1.58
N GLN A 31 -1.78 -5.10 -1.90
CA GLN A 31 -2.55 -6.14 -1.21
C GLN A 31 -1.90 -7.53 -1.35
N GLU A 32 -1.44 -7.89 -2.55
CA GLU A 32 -0.75 -9.17 -2.76
C GLU A 32 0.62 -9.21 -2.05
N GLY A 33 1.34 -8.09 -2.04
CA GLY A 33 2.60 -7.96 -1.30
C GLY A 33 2.39 -8.12 0.21
N ILE A 34 1.36 -7.52 0.81
CA ILE A 34 1.03 -7.73 2.24
C ILE A 34 0.70 -9.18 2.53
N LYS A 35 -0.10 -9.82 1.67
CA LYS A 35 -0.44 -11.23 1.84
C LYS A 35 0.82 -12.08 1.98
N ARG A 36 1.79 -11.88 1.08
CA ARG A 36 3.07 -12.61 1.10
C ARG A 36 3.92 -12.21 2.32
N LEU A 37 4.02 -10.93 2.63
CA LEU A 37 4.87 -10.40 3.70
C LEU A 37 4.42 -10.88 5.08
N LEU A 38 3.11 -10.95 5.30
CA LEU A 38 2.50 -11.34 6.57
C LEU A 38 2.00 -12.79 6.55
N GLU A 39 2.35 -13.57 5.52
CA GLU A 39 1.97 -14.97 5.33
C GLU A 39 0.45 -15.21 5.49
N LEU A 40 -0.37 -14.29 4.98
CA LEU A 40 -1.83 -14.39 5.05
C LEU A 40 -2.34 -15.46 4.10
N ALA A 41 -3.36 -16.20 4.54
CA ALA A 41 -4.00 -17.24 3.73
C ALA A 41 -4.60 -16.70 2.43
N GLU A 42 -5.12 -15.47 2.47
CA GLU A 42 -5.77 -14.81 1.34
C GLU A 42 -5.35 -13.35 1.21
N ARG A 43 -5.58 -12.77 0.02
CA ARG A 43 -5.28 -11.37 -0.24
C ARG A 43 -6.18 -10.49 0.62
N PRO A 44 -5.64 -9.60 1.46
CA PRO A 44 -6.45 -8.75 2.32
C PRO A 44 -7.32 -7.80 1.48
N SER A 45 -8.57 -7.59 1.91
CA SER A 45 -9.40 -6.52 1.36
C SER A 45 -8.77 -5.15 1.62
N GLU A 46 -9.16 -4.11 0.87
CA GLU A 46 -8.71 -2.73 1.11
C GLU A 46 -8.92 -2.31 2.58
N LYS A 47 -10.08 -2.66 3.16
CA LYS A 47 -10.39 -2.34 4.56
C LYS A 47 -9.40 -2.99 5.52
N LEU A 48 -9.08 -4.26 5.31
CA LEU A 48 -8.11 -4.97 6.14
C LEU A 48 -6.69 -4.43 5.93
N ALA A 49 -6.29 -4.17 4.68
CA ALA A 49 -4.99 -3.57 4.36
C ALA A 49 -4.80 -2.19 5.01
N ARG A 50 -5.86 -1.37 5.13
CA ARG A 50 -5.81 -0.10 5.88
C ARG A 50 -5.57 -0.32 7.36
N LYS A 51 -6.28 -1.27 7.97
CA LYS A 51 -6.13 -1.59 9.39
C LYS A 51 -4.73 -2.11 9.72
N LEU A 52 -4.22 -3.05 8.91
CA LEU A 52 -2.87 -3.59 9.08
C LEU A 52 -1.80 -2.50 9.00
N ALA A 53 -2.00 -1.52 8.11
CA ALA A 53 -1.06 -0.42 7.93
C ALA A 53 -1.03 0.61 9.07
N GLU A 54 -1.97 0.59 10.01
CA GLU A 54 -1.97 1.50 11.17
C GLU A 54 -0.65 1.39 11.96
N GLY A 55 -0.11 0.17 12.09
CA GLY A 55 1.16 -0.07 12.79
C GLY A 55 2.40 0.47 12.09
N TRP A 56 2.29 0.90 10.82
CA TRP A 56 3.40 1.47 10.04
C TRP A 56 3.38 2.99 10.00
N SER A 57 2.41 3.64 10.63
CA SER A 57 2.42 5.09 10.79
C SER A 57 3.61 5.52 11.67
N PRO A 58 4.30 6.65 11.37
CA PRO A 58 4.00 7.65 10.34
C PRO A 58 4.68 7.41 8.98
N HIS A 59 5.14 6.19 8.71
CA HIS A 59 5.97 5.83 7.55
C HIS A 59 5.26 4.92 6.54
N ARG A 60 3.93 4.98 6.46
CA ARG A 60 3.16 4.11 5.56
C ARG A 60 3.55 4.26 4.09
N GLY A 61 4.01 5.45 3.66
CA GLY A 61 4.48 5.67 2.29
C GLY A 61 5.75 4.88 1.97
N ALA A 62 6.71 4.83 2.90
CA ALA A 62 7.90 3.99 2.77
C ALA A 62 7.53 2.50 2.73
N MET A 63 6.57 2.10 3.56
CA MET A 63 6.07 0.73 3.57
C MET A 63 5.38 0.36 2.25
N ALA A 64 4.68 1.30 1.60
CA ALA A 64 4.04 1.05 0.31
C ALA A 64 5.11 0.78 -0.77
N ILE A 65 6.17 1.59 -0.80
CA ILE A 65 7.32 1.41 -1.70
C ILE A 65 8.00 0.07 -1.45
N PHE A 66 8.29 -0.26 -0.18
CA PHE A 66 8.86 -1.56 0.18
C PHE A 66 7.98 -2.72 -0.29
N THR A 67 6.66 -2.63 -0.07
CA THR A 67 5.71 -3.69 -0.45
C THR A 67 5.66 -3.89 -1.96
N TRP A 68 5.74 -2.81 -2.77
CA TRP A 68 5.84 -2.94 -4.22
C TRP A 68 7.12 -3.65 -4.66
N HIS A 69 8.27 -3.30 -4.07
CA HIS A 69 9.53 -3.98 -4.37
C HIS A 69 9.50 -5.46 -3.98
N TYR A 70 8.92 -5.78 -2.82
CA TYR A 70 8.75 -7.16 -2.36
C TYR A 70 7.78 -7.96 -3.24
N TYR A 71 6.70 -7.32 -3.72
CA TYR A 71 5.77 -7.94 -4.66
C TYR A 71 6.44 -8.32 -5.99
N ASP A 72 7.25 -7.43 -6.54
CA ASP A 72 7.98 -7.59 -7.82
C ASP A 72 9.15 -8.58 -7.70
N ASN A 73 9.86 -8.56 -6.56
CA ASN A 73 10.99 -9.44 -6.30
C ASN A 73 10.75 -10.31 -5.04
N PRO A 74 10.11 -11.48 -5.18
CA PRO A 74 9.78 -12.36 -4.06
C PRO A 74 10.97 -13.12 -3.46
N ALA A 75 12.21 -12.87 -3.92
CA ALA A 75 13.42 -13.44 -3.34
C ALA A 75 14.01 -12.56 -2.21
N LEU A 76 13.49 -11.34 -2.02
CA LEU A 76 13.58 -10.58 -0.77
C LEU A 76 12.52 -11.10 0.20
#